data_AF-A0A661BG23-F1
#
_entry.id   AF-A0A661BG23-F1
#
_cell.length_a   1.000
_cell.length_b   1.000
_cell.length_c   1.000
_cell.angle_alpha   90.00
_cell.angle_beta   90.00
_cell.angle_gamma   90.00
#
_symmetry.space_group_name_H-M   'P 1'
#
loop_
_entity.id
_entity.type
_entity.pdbx_description
1 polymer ?
#
loop_
_entity_poly.entity_id
_entity_poly.type
_entity_poly.pdbx_seq_one_letter_code
_entity_poly.pdbx_strand_id
1 'polypeptide(L)'
;LNISVGDARFQPVSDNSVDIIISSSPYVTSYEYADLHQLSTIWFDLANDLTEYKKEFIGTSYKKYENKKLKSKIGMDIVNKMFEKNHKIAKEIEAFFIDMEEVFDENYRILKPGGRCCYVIGNTRLNRVNILNAEVFAESLKNSGFKLDRIIKRKIPSKILPQKRDEKTGRFASNNDANSEAYPVEYIVIGLKE
;
A
#
# COMPACT_ATOMS: atom_id res chain seq x y z
N LEU A 1 -23.03 12.70 -0.19
CA LEU A 1 -21.75 12.15 -0.66
C LEU A 1 -22.01 10.73 -1.15
N ASN A 2 -21.42 10.31 -2.27
CA ASN A 2 -21.53 8.92 -2.73
C ASN A 2 -20.35 8.13 -2.14
N ILE A 3 -20.52 7.65 -0.91
CA ILE A 3 -19.49 6.91 -0.15
C ILE A 3 -20.07 5.54 0.18
N SER A 4 -19.32 4.49 -0.12
CA SER A 4 -19.71 3.11 0.13
C SER A 4 -18.52 2.30 0.62
N VAL A 5 -18.80 1.25 1.38
CA VAL A 5 -17.80 0.22 1.73
C VAL A 5 -17.59 -0.67 0.51
N GLY A 6 -16.33 -1.00 0.20
CA GLY A 6 -15.99 -1.87 -0.94
C GLY A 6 -14.51 -2.21 -1.00
N ASP A 7 -14.18 -3.21 -1.80
CA ASP A 7 -12.80 -3.62 -2.08
C ASP A 7 -12.23 -2.77 -3.22
N ALA A 8 -11.07 -2.13 -3.01
CA ALA A 8 -10.42 -1.30 -4.02
C ALA A 8 -10.05 -2.08 -5.31
N ARG A 9 -10.00 -3.42 -5.23
CA ARG A 9 -9.76 -4.31 -6.38
C ARG A 9 -11.00 -4.52 -7.25
N PHE A 10 -12.18 -4.08 -6.79
CA PHE A 10 -13.45 -4.23 -7.49
C PHE A 10 -14.34 -2.99 -7.26
N GLN A 11 -14.35 -2.07 -8.22
CA GLN A 11 -15.14 -0.85 -8.20
C GLN A 11 -16.46 -1.05 -8.97
N PRO A 12 -17.61 -0.68 -8.37
CA PRO A 12 -18.95 -0.93 -8.95
C PRO A 12 -19.31 0.11 -10.02
N VAL A 13 -18.38 0.37 -10.94
CA VAL A 13 -18.53 1.32 -12.04
C VAL A 13 -18.10 0.68 -13.36
N SER A 14 -18.68 1.15 -14.44
CA SER A 14 -18.37 0.67 -15.79
C SER A 14 -16.93 1.01 -16.19
N ASP A 15 -16.41 0.26 -17.15
CA ASP A 15 -15.13 0.56 -17.80
C ASP A 15 -15.14 1.99 -18.35
N ASN A 16 -13.98 2.65 -18.31
CA ASN A 16 -13.80 4.01 -18.87
C ASN A 16 -14.86 5.03 -18.39
N SER A 17 -15.27 4.97 -17.13
CA SER A 17 -16.27 5.88 -16.55
C SER A 17 -15.68 6.93 -15.62
N VAL A 18 -14.47 6.72 -15.11
CA VAL A 18 -13.80 7.59 -14.13
C VAL A 18 -12.82 8.53 -14.83
N ASP A 19 -12.86 9.83 -14.52
CA ASP A 19 -11.98 10.84 -15.10
C ASP A 19 -10.61 10.92 -14.40
N ILE A 20 -10.59 10.81 -13.07
CA ILE A 20 -9.39 10.89 -12.26
C ILE A 20 -9.52 10.05 -10.99
N ILE A 21 -8.41 9.44 -10.58
CA ILE A 21 -8.29 8.70 -9.32
C ILE A 21 -7.24 9.38 -8.46
N ILE A 22 -7.59 9.75 -7.24
CA ILE A 22 -6.67 10.37 -6.28
C ILE A 22 -6.75 9.59 -4.97
N SER A 23 -5.63 9.04 -4.53
CA SER A 23 -5.60 8.25 -3.30
C SER A 23 -4.27 8.37 -2.56
N SER A 24 -4.31 8.28 -1.24
CA SER A 24 -3.17 7.85 -0.44
C SER A 24 -3.31 6.35 -0.23
N SER A 25 -2.44 5.57 -0.86
CA SER A 25 -2.49 4.12 -0.71
C SER A 25 -2.28 3.71 0.75
N PRO A 26 -2.84 2.56 1.20
CA PRO A 26 -2.34 1.92 2.41
C PRO A 26 -0.82 1.75 2.30
N TYR A 27 -0.13 1.95 3.43
CA TYR A 27 1.32 1.81 3.51
C TYR A 27 1.68 0.44 4.05
N VAL A 28 2.56 -0.29 3.35
CA VAL A 28 3.04 -1.60 3.80
C VAL A 28 3.60 -1.47 5.23
N THR A 29 3.10 -2.31 6.14
CA THR A 29 3.60 -2.46 7.53
C THR A 29 3.61 -1.17 8.39
N SER A 30 2.82 -0.15 8.01
CA SER A 30 2.69 1.04 8.84
C SER A 30 1.97 0.69 10.15
N TYR A 31 0.84 -0.03 10.05
CA TYR A 31 0.09 -0.77 11.06
C TYR A 31 -0.85 -1.74 10.31
N GLU A 32 -1.30 -2.85 10.92
CA GLU A 32 -2.50 -3.52 10.38
C GLU A 32 -3.65 -2.52 10.53
N TYR A 33 -4.15 -1.92 9.43
CA TYR A 33 -5.24 -0.95 9.50
C TYR A 33 -6.49 -1.52 10.20
N ALA A 34 -6.69 -2.83 10.09
CA ALA A 34 -7.72 -3.55 10.82
C ALA A 34 -7.54 -3.43 12.36
N ASP A 35 -6.31 -3.47 12.86
CA ASP A 35 -6.01 -3.31 14.30
C ASP A 35 -6.28 -1.88 14.77
N LEU A 36 -5.94 -0.87 13.95
CA LEU A 36 -6.18 0.54 14.29
C LEU A 36 -7.66 0.87 14.44
N HIS A 37 -8.51 0.23 13.64
CA HIS A 37 -9.94 0.52 13.59
C HIS A 37 -10.80 -0.47 14.37
N GLN A 38 -10.20 -1.51 14.97
CA GLN A 38 -10.92 -2.58 15.65
C GLN A 38 -11.99 -2.09 16.66
N LEU A 39 -11.62 -1.17 17.56
CA LEU A 39 -12.54 -0.63 18.56
C LEU A 39 -13.70 0.15 17.90
N SER A 40 -13.39 1.00 16.92
CA SER A 40 -14.41 1.76 16.20
C SER A 40 -15.36 0.85 15.43
N THR A 41 -14.82 -0.19 14.79
CA THR A 41 -15.60 -1.18 14.04
C THR A 41 -16.55 -1.96 14.95
N ILE A 42 -16.11 -2.38 16.15
CA ILE A 42 -17.00 -3.01 17.15
C ILE A 42 -18.05 -2.00 17.65
N TRP A 43 -17.63 -0.79 18.00
CA TRP A 43 -18.52 0.22 18.59
C TRP A 43 -19.68 0.55 17.65
N PHE A 44 -19.41 0.73 16.37
CA PHE A 44 -20.42 1.07 15.36
C PHE A 44 -21.12 -0.14 14.77
N ASP A 45 -20.89 -1.34 15.30
CA ASP A 45 -21.48 -2.61 14.82
C ASP A 45 -21.20 -2.85 13.32
N LEU A 46 -19.99 -2.50 12.88
CA LEU A 46 -19.55 -2.59 11.48
C LEU A 46 -18.87 -3.92 11.14
N ALA A 47 -18.55 -4.75 12.14
CA ALA A 47 -18.07 -6.11 11.94
C ALA A 47 -18.49 -7.03 13.08
N ASN A 48 -19.12 -8.15 12.70
CA ASN A 48 -19.53 -9.20 13.63
C ASN A 48 -18.35 -10.13 13.99
N ASP A 49 -17.43 -10.36 13.05
CA ASP A 49 -16.24 -11.18 13.24
C ASP A 49 -14.99 -10.42 12.76
N LEU A 50 -14.14 -10.06 13.72
CA LEU A 50 -12.91 -9.32 13.47
C LEU A 50 -11.87 -10.13 12.69
N THR A 51 -11.92 -11.45 12.77
CA THR A 51 -11.03 -12.35 12.05
C THR A 51 -11.35 -12.35 10.56
N GLU A 52 -12.64 -12.43 10.21
CA GLU A 52 -13.08 -12.31 8.81
C GLU A 52 -12.88 -10.89 8.29
N TYR A 53 -13.19 -9.87 9.11
CA TYR A 53 -12.95 -8.46 8.76
C TYR A 53 -11.49 -8.18 8.36
N LYS A 54 -10.53 -8.74 9.11
CA LYS A 54 -9.09 -8.62 8.81
C LYS A 54 -8.70 -9.21 7.46
N LYS A 55 -9.45 -10.19 6.94
CA LYS A 55 -9.20 -10.79 5.62
C LYS A 55 -9.70 -9.91 4.49
N GLU A 56 -10.40 -8.81 4.72
CA GLU A 56 -10.85 -7.94 3.63
C GLU A 56 -9.77 -6.91 3.27
N PHE A 57 -8.89 -6.57 4.21
CA PHE A 57 -7.87 -5.53 4.03
C PHE A 57 -6.79 -5.90 3.01
N ILE A 58 -6.25 -4.86 2.37
CA ILE A 58 -5.10 -4.94 1.47
C ILE A 58 -3.85 -5.37 2.26
N GLY A 59 -3.12 -6.36 1.75
CA GLY A 59 -1.83 -6.79 2.31
C GLY A 59 -1.91 -7.64 3.57
N THR A 60 -3.06 -8.25 3.83
CA THR A 60 -3.27 -9.14 4.97
C THR A 60 -2.66 -10.52 4.73
N SER A 61 -1.81 -10.99 5.64
CA SER A 61 -1.21 -12.34 5.55
C SER A 61 -2.20 -13.47 5.87
N TYR A 62 -3.41 -13.13 6.32
CA TYR A 62 -4.50 -14.08 6.57
C TYR A 62 -5.17 -14.58 5.27
N LYS A 63 -4.92 -13.92 4.12
CA LYS A 63 -5.35 -14.38 2.79
C LYS A 63 -4.39 -15.44 2.24
N LYS A 64 -4.95 -16.44 1.56
CA LYS A 64 -4.17 -17.40 0.76
C LYS A 64 -3.93 -16.84 -0.65
N TYR A 65 -2.66 -16.69 -1.02
CA TYR A 65 -2.24 -16.21 -2.34
C TYR A 65 -1.71 -17.34 -3.24
N GLU A 66 -2.14 -18.58 -3.02
CA GLU A 66 -1.56 -19.80 -3.60
C GLU A 66 -1.48 -19.81 -5.15
N ASN A 67 -2.23 -18.94 -5.86
CA ASN A 67 -2.23 -18.82 -7.33
C ASN A 67 -1.88 -17.42 -7.86
N LYS A 68 -1.47 -16.48 -7.01
CA LYS A 68 -1.10 -15.13 -7.43
C LYS A 68 0.41 -14.94 -7.32
N LYS A 69 1.01 -14.35 -8.35
CA LYS A 69 2.43 -14.05 -8.38
C LYS A 69 2.62 -12.55 -8.54
N LEU A 70 3.46 -11.99 -7.68
CA LEU A 70 3.90 -10.61 -7.77
C LEU A 70 4.61 -10.38 -9.13
N LYS A 71 4.09 -9.45 -9.94
CA LYS A 71 4.63 -9.14 -11.28
C LYS A 71 5.83 -8.19 -11.19
N SER A 72 5.83 -7.27 -10.22
CA SER A 72 6.92 -6.32 -9.98
C SER A 72 8.23 -7.04 -9.64
N LYS A 73 9.27 -6.80 -10.45
CA LYS A 73 10.62 -7.30 -10.21
C LYS A 73 11.27 -6.60 -9.02
N ILE A 74 11.03 -5.30 -8.86
CA ILE A 74 11.51 -4.52 -7.72
C ILE A 74 10.85 -5.05 -6.43
N GLY A 75 9.54 -5.28 -6.46
CA GLY A 75 8.80 -5.84 -5.34
C GLY A 75 9.31 -7.24 -4.98
N MET A 76 9.55 -8.09 -5.97
CA MET A 76 10.10 -9.44 -5.77
C MET A 76 11.49 -9.43 -5.12
N ASP A 77 12.38 -8.53 -5.53
CA ASP A 77 13.71 -8.37 -4.91
C ASP A 77 13.59 -7.94 -3.42
N ILE A 78 12.68 -7.02 -3.11
CA ILE A 78 12.40 -6.59 -1.73
C ILE A 78 11.88 -7.77 -0.91
N VAL A 79 10.93 -8.54 -1.45
CA VAL A 79 10.33 -9.71 -0.80
C VAL A 79 11.40 -10.77 -0.51
N ASN A 80 12.26 -11.09 -1.48
CA ASN A 80 13.34 -12.06 -1.31
C ASN A 80 14.35 -11.63 -0.23
N LYS A 81 14.77 -10.36 -0.23
CA LYS A 81 15.63 -9.79 0.82
C LYS A 81 14.97 -9.84 2.19
N MET A 82 13.66 -9.64 2.26
CA MET A 82 12.93 -9.76 3.51
C MET A 82 12.80 -11.22 3.96
N PHE A 83 12.64 -12.18 3.04
CA PHE A 83 12.57 -13.61 3.39
C PHE A 83 13.82 -14.06 4.15
N GLU A 84 15.00 -13.58 3.76
CA GLU A 84 16.27 -13.84 4.48
C GLU A 84 16.29 -13.29 5.92
N LYS A 85 15.42 -12.33 6.26
CA LYS A 85 15.38 -11.67 7.58
C LYS A 85 14.19 -12.11 8.41
N ASN A 86 13.00 -12.20 7.81
CA ASN A 86 11.75 -12.53 8.46
C ASN A 86 10.72 -13.02 7.44
N HIS A 87 10.47 -14.33 7.44
CA HIS A 87 9.53 -14.98 6.53
C HIS A 87 8.09 -14.47 6.66
N LYS A 88 7.62 -14.13 7.88
CA LYS A 88 6.25 -13.66 8.09
C LYS A 88 6.06 -12.30 7.43
N ILE A 89 6.96 -11.36 7.70
CA ILE A 89 6.92 -10.01 7.14
C ILE A 89 7.10 -10.04 5.62
N ALA A 90 7.95 -10.93 5.09
CA ALA A 90 8.11 -11.09 3.65
C ALA A 90 6.78 -11.44 2.96
N LYS A 91 6.01 -12.37 3.53
CA LYS A 91 4.67 -12.73 3.03
C LYS A 91 3.67 -11.57 3.10
N GLU A 92 3.71 -10.76 4.15
CA GLU A 92 2.86 -9.57 4.28
C GLU A 92 3.18 -8.52 3.20
N ILE A 93 4.48 -8.30 2.93
CA ILE A 93 4.93 -7.39 1.86
C ILE A 93 4.52 -7.92 0.49
N GLU A 94 4.70 -9.21 0.25
CA GLU A 94 4.29 -9.87 -0.99
C GLU A 94 2.78 -9.74 -1.21
N ALA A 95 1.98 -10.09 -0.21
CA ALA A 95 0.52 -9.95 -0.22
C ALA A 95 0.09 -8.51 -0.54
N PHE A 96 0.74 -7.53 0.07
CA PHE A 96 0.46 -6.11 -0.18
C PHE A 96 0.73 -5.71 -1.62
N PHE A 97 1.90 -6.08 -2.17
CA PHE A 97 2.21 -5.71 -3.54
C PHE A 97 1.31 -6.43 -4.55
N ILE A 98 0.97 -7.70 -4.31
CA ILE A 98 0.00 -8.42 -5.15
C ILE A 98 -1.37 -7.74 -5.12
N ASP A 99 -1.90 -7.43 -3.93
CA ASP A 99 -3.20 -6.78 -3.81
C ASP A 99 -3.18 -5.40 -4.50
N MET A 100 -2.10 -4.63 -4.39
CA MET A 100 -1.98 -3.33 -5.06
C MET A 100 -1.87 -3.45 -6.57
N GLU A 101 -1.22 -4.49 -7.11
CA GLU A 101 -1.23 -4.77 -8.55
C GLU A 101 -2.66 -5.00 -9.07
N GLU A 102 -3.50 -5.70 -8.31
CA GLU A 102 -4.92 -5.87 -8.68
C GLU A 102 -5.70 -4.55 -8.61
N VAL A 103 -5.42 -3.70 -7.61
CA VAL A 103 -6.01 -2.36 -7.54
C VAL A 103 -5.61 -1.52 -8.75
N PHE A 104 -4.37 -1.62 -9.23
CA PHE A 104 -3.93 -0.91 -10.42
C PHE A 104 -4.57 -1.46 -11.69
N ASP A 105 -4.70 -2.78 -11.82
CA ASP A 105 -5.41 -3.42 -12.94
C ASP A 105 -6.88 -2.95 -12.99
N GLU A 106 -7.56 -2.88 -11.85
CA GLU A 106 -8.93 -2.39 -11.74
C GLU A 106 -9.04 -0.89 -12.06
N ASN A 107 -8.10 -0.09 -11.57
CA ASN A 107 -8.06 1.32 -11.86
C ASN A 107 -7.79 1.59 -13.35
N TYR A 108 -7.01 0.74 -14.01
CA TYR A 108 -6.84 0.82 -15.45
C TYR A 108 -8.16 0.55 -16.17
N ARG A 109 -8.95 -0.44 -15.74
CA ARG A 109 -10.27 -0.76 -16.32
C ARG A 109 -11.23 0.43 -16.25
N ILE A 110 -11.41 1.02 -15.07
CA ILE A 110 -12.44 2.05 -14.85
C ILE A 110 -12.07 3.44 -15.35
N LEU A 111 -10.77 3.75 -15.46
CA LEU A 111 -10.31 5.07 -15.87
C LEU A 111 -10.53 5.28 -17.37
N LYS A 112 -10.94 6.49 -17.77
CA LYS A 112 -11.07 6.86 -19.19
C LYS A 112 -9.69 6.95 -19.87
N PRO A 113 -9.60 6.71 -21.20
CA PRO A 113 -8.45 7.14 -21.99
C PRO A 113 -8.20 8.65 -21.79
N GLY A 114 -6.94 9.03 -21.60
CA GLY A 114 -6.51 10.38 -21.19
C GLY A 114 -6.64 10.68 -19.70
N GLY A 115 -7.29 9.81 -18.92
CA GLY A 115 -7.46 9.94 -17.48
C GLY A 115 -6.17 9.62 -16.69
N ARG A 116 -6.09 10.11 -15.45
CA ARG A 116 -4.92 9.88 -14.57
C ARG A 116 -5.28 9.24 -13.24
N CYS A 117 -4.37 8.41 -12.73
CA CYS A 117 -4.36 8.00 -11.33
C CYS A 117 -3.17 8.61 -10.59
N CYS A 118 -3.39 9.04 -9.35
CA CYS A 118 -2.42 9.74 -8.52
C CYS A 118 -2.35 9.07 -7.15
N TYR A 119 -1.19 8.50 -6.82
CA TYR A 119 -0.95 7.81 -5.55
C TYR A 119 0.07 8.53 -4.69
N VAL A 120 -0.35 8.96 -3.51
CA VAL A 120 0.56 9.40 -2.46
C VAL A 120 1.06 8.17 -1.72
N ILE A 121 2.38 7.96 -1.74
CA ILE A 121 3.04 6.83 -1.08
C ILE A 121 4.45 7.21 -0.64
N GLY A 122 4.94 6.59 0.42
CA GLY A 122 6.27 6.84 0.96
C GLY A 122 7.10 5.56 1.01
N ASN A 123 8.40 5.71 0.87
CA ASN A 123 9.35 4.62 1.07
C ASN A 123 9.65 4.48 2.56
N THR A 124 9.87 3.24 3.00
CA THR A 124 10.19 2.93 4.41
C THR A 124 11.36 1.97 4.50
N ARG A 125 11.81 1.72 5.72
CA ARG A 125 12.80 0.71 6.04
C ARG A 125 12.27 -0.19 7.15
N LEU A 126 12.32 -1.50 6.93
CA LEU A 126 11.84 -2.51 7.85
C LEU A 126 12.89 -3.64 7.93
N ASN A 127 13.24 -4.09 9.13
CA ASN A 127 14.29 -5.10 9.35
C ASN A 127 15.56 -4.85 8.52
N ARG A 128 15.95 -3.56 8.41
CA ARG A 128 17.09 -3.06 7.62
C ARG A 128 16.96 -3.20 6.10
N VAL A 129 15.87 -3.74 5.58
CA VAL A 129 15.53 -3.79 4.15
C VAL A 129 14.80 -2.51 3.76
N ASN A 130 15.22 -1.87 2.68
CA ASN A 130 14.52 -0.72 2.12
C ASN A 130 13.30 -1.20 1.35
N ILE A 131 12.13 -0.68 1.71
CA ILE A 131 10.88 -0.93 1.02
C ILE A 131 10.62 0.27 0.09
N LEU A 132 10.97 0.09 -1.18
CA LEU A 132 10.88 1.09 -2.24
C LEU A 132 9.46 1.16 -2.83
N ASN A 133 8.48 1.48 -2.00
CA ASN A 133 7.06 1.48 -2.39
C ASN A 133 6.76 2.33 -3.63
N ALA A 134 7.36 3.53 -3.73
CA ALA A 134 7.12 4.43 -4.86
C ALA A 134 7.62 3.82 -6.18
N GLU A 135 8.76 3.15 -6.13
CA GLU A 135 9.37 2.47 -7.27
C GLU A 135 8.58 1.22 -7.68
N VAL A 136 8.13 0.42 -6.70
CA VAL A 136 7.23 -0.72 -6.94
C VAL A 136 5.92 -0.25 -7.55
N PHE A 137 5.31 0.82 -7.03
CA PHE A 137 4.07 1.38 -7.59
C PHE A 137 4.26 1.86 -9.02
N ALA A 138 5.36 2.55 -9.31
CA ALA A 138 5.67 3.00 -10.65
C ALA A 138 5.88 1.81 -11.62
N GLU A 139 6.49 0.71 -11.17
CA GLU A 139 6.63 -0.51 -11.98
C GLU A 139 5.29 -1.21 -12.18
N SER A 140 4.51 -1.40 -11.12
CA SER A 140 3.22 -2.08 -11.15
C SER A 140 2.19 -1.32 -11.99
N LEU A 141 2.13 0.01 -11.92
CA LEU A 141 1.29 0.82 -12.81
C LEU A 141 1.62 0.58 -14.29
N LYS A 142 2.91 0.53 -14.64
CA LYS A 142 3.33 0.20 -16.02
C LYS A 142 2.90 -1.20 -16.42
N ASN A 143 3.04 -2.18 -15.52
CA ASN A 143 2.62 -3.56 -15.76
C ASN A 143 1.10 -3.69 -15.98
N SER A 144 0.30 -2.81 -15.35
CA SER A 144 -1.16 -2.72 -15.54
C SER A 144 -1.58 -1.98 -16.82
N GLY A 145 -0.63 -1.43 -17.58
CA GLY A 145 -0.89 -0.75 -18.86
C GLY A 145 -0.79 0.78 -18.82
N PHE A 146 -0.54 1.39 -17.65
CA PHE A 146 -0.36 2.84 -17.58
C PHE A 146 0.98 3.29 -18.17
N LYS A 147 0.99 4.48 -18.75
CA LYS A 147 2.21 5.25 -18.95
C LYS A 147 2.53 6.02 -17.68
N LEU A 148 3.79 5.98 -17.25
CA LEU A 148 4.23 6.82 -16.14
C LEU A 148 4.29 8.29 -16.60
N ASP A 149 3.37 9.11 -16.10
CA ASP A 149 3.29 10.55 -16.43
C ASP A 149 4.36 11.32 -15.66
N ARG A 150 4.31 11.25 -14.33
CA ARG A 150 5.17 12.02 -13.42
C ARG A 150 5.37 11.31 -12.09
N ILE A 151 6.50 11.59 -11.45
CA ILE A 151 6.75 11.26 -10.04
C ILE A 151 7.16 12.55 -9.34
N ILE A 152 6.40 12.95 -8.31
CA ILE A 152 6.68 14.17 -7.53
C ILE A 152 7.18 13.75 -6.16
N LYS A 153 8.38 14.18 -5.79
CA LYS A 153 8.96 13.94 -4.45
C LYS A 153 8.70 15.15 -3.56
N ARG A 154 8.11 14.94 -2.37
CA ARG A 154 7.83 16.01 -1.39
C ARG A 154 8.31 15.66 0.01
N LYS A 155 8.85 16.65 0.74
CA LYS A 155 9.13 16.52 2.18
C LYS A 155 7.82 16.65 2.95
N ILE A 156 7.66 15.86 4.02
CA ILE A 156 6.49 15.99 4.90
C ILE A 156 6.77 17.12 5.91
N PRO A 157 5.95 18.19 5.95
CA PRO A 157 6.32 19.43 6.64
C PRO A 157 6.29 19.34 8.17
N SER A 158 5.41 18.53 8.77
CA SER A 158 5.45 18.17 10.20
C SER A 158 4.55 16.95 10.44
N LYS A 159 4.90 16.09 11.41
CA LYS A 159 4.06 14.95 11.82
C LYS A 159 3.73 15.04 13.30
N ILE A 160 2.46 14.82 13.62
CA ILE A 160 1.92 14.76 15.01
C ILE A 160 2.26 13.41 15.67
N LEU A 161 2.52 12.35 14.87
CA LEU A 161 2.80 11.00 15.38
C LEU A 161 4.30 10.72 15.57
N PRO A 162 4.67 9.83 16.52
CA PRO A 162 6.06 9.45 16.79
C PRO A 162 6.76 8.95 15.53
N GLN A 163 7.89 9.58 15.19
CA GLN A 163 8.60 9.34 13.93
C GLN A 163 9.63 8.22 14.02
N LYS A 164 9.95 7.76 15.23
CA LYS A 164 11.15 6.97 15.48
C LYS A 164 10.85 5.48 15.35
N ARG A 165 11.62 4.79 14.50
CA ARG A 165 11.63 3.33 14.40
C ARG A 165 12.95 2.77 14.97
N ASP A 166 12.85 1.66 15.68
CA ASP A 166 13.99 0.87 16.13
C ASP A 166 14.71 0.28 14.91
N GLU A 167 16.03 0.47 14.80
CA GLU A 167 16.79 0.08 13.60
C GLU A 167 16.96 -1.44 13.43
N LYS A 168 16.79 -2.22 14.50
CA LYS A 168 16.88 -3.68 14.44
C LYS A 168 15.56 -4.30 13.97
N THR A 169 14.44 -3.80 14.47
CA THR A 169 13.10 -4.39 14.33
C THR A 169 12.19 -3.60 13.40
N GLY A 170 12.52 -2.34 13.11
CA GLY A 170 11.71 -1.41 12.32
C GLY A 170 10.37 -1.04 12.97
N ARG A 171 10.13 -1.38 14.25
CA ARG A 171 8.91 -1.01 15.00
C ARG A 171 9.05 0.39 15.59
N PHE A 172 7.94 1.06 15.91
CA PHE A 172 7.98 2.38 16.56
C PHE A 172 8.59 2.29 17.97
N ALA A 173 9.44 3.26 18.34
CA ALA A 173 10.19 3.28 19.60
C ALA A 173 10.05 4.64 20.34
N SER A 174 10.22 4.62 21.67
CA SER A 174 10.19 5.81 22.53
C SER A 174 11.49 6.64 22.42
N ASN A 175 11.44 7.90 22.85
CA ASN A 175 12.39 8.95 22.44
C ASN A 175 13.87 8.73 22.82
N ASN A 176 14.17 7.88 23.80
CA ASN A 176 15.48 7.79 24.43
C ASN A 176 16.50 6.86 23.72
N ASP A 177 16.09 6.06 22.72
CA ASP A 177 16.96 5.03 22.10
C ASP A 177 16.80 4.90 20.56
N ALA A 178 16.72 5.99 19.78
CA ALA A 178 16.42 5.84 18.34
C ALA A 178 17.14 6.79 17.36
N ASN A 179 17.61 6.19 16.24
CA ASN A 179 18.52 6.73 15.22
C ASN A 179 17.90 6.92 13.79
N SER A 180 16.58 6.72 13.56
CA SER A 180 16.00 6.91 12.20
C SER A 180 14.51 7.36 12.17
N GLU A 181 14.16 8.17 11.16
CA GLU A 181 12.80 8.71 10.90
C GLU A 181 11.99 7.84 9.89
N ALA A 182 10.72 7.56 10.20
CA ALA A 182 9.80 6.87 9.31
C ALA A 182 9.13 7.83 8.29
N TYR A 183 9.33 7.56 7.00
CA TYR A 183 8.83 8.35 5.86
C TYR A 183 9.18 9.85 5.97
N PRO A 184 10.46 10.25 5.84
CA PRO A 184 10.84 11.67 5.80
C PRO A 184 10.31 12.38 4.53
N VAL A 185 9.95 11.60 3.53
CA VAL A 185 9.54 12.04 2.20
C VAL A 185 8.39 11.15 1.72
N GLU A 186 7.47 11.77 1.01
CA GLU A 186 6.43 11.10 0.23
C GLU A 186 6.61 11.38 -1.27
N TYR A 187 6.06 10.48 -2.05
CA TYR A 187 6.03 10.53 -3.50
C TYR A 187 4.58 10.59 -3.95
N ILE A 188 4.33 11.34 -5.03
CA ILE A 188 3.10 11.27 -5.79
C ILE A 188 3.44 10.57 -7.09
N VAL A 189 3.02 9.31 -7.23
CA VAL A 189 3.22 8.51 -8.44
C VAL A 189 1.99 8.69 -9.33
N ILE A 190 2.20 9.21 -10.55
CA ILE A 190 1.12 9.56 -11.47
C ILE A 190 1.18 8.67 -12.72
N GLY A 191 0.13 7.88 -12.93
CA GLY A 191 -0.09 7.06 -14.11
C GLY A 191 -1.12 7.71 -15.06
N LEU A 192 -0.85 7.68 -16.36
CA LEU A 192 -1.75 8.09 -17.43
C LEU A 192 -2.22 6.85 -18.20
N LYS A 193 -3.54 6.73 -18.41
CA LYS A 193 -4.09 5.77 -19.37
C LYS A 193 -4.14 6.46 -20.73
N GLU A 194 -3.40 5.96 -21.71
CA GLU A 194 -3.43 6.46 -23.10
C GLU A 194 -4.60 5.89 -23.88
#